data_AF-A0A067N3M2-F1
#
_entry.id   AF-A0A067N3M2-F1
#
_cell.length_a   1.000
_cell.length_b   1.000
_cell.length_c   1.000
_cell.angle_alpha   90.00
_cell.angle_beta   90.00
_cell.angle_gamma   90.00
#
_symmetry.space_group_name_H-M   'P 1'
#
loop_
_entity.id
_entity.type
_entity.pdbx_description
1 polymer ?
#
loop_
_entity_poly.entity_id
_entity_poly.type
_entity_poly.pdbx_seq_one_letter_code
_entity_poly.pdbx_strand_id
1 'polypeptide(L)'
;MATLSFCQECNNILSPKADPARRIMMLWCRSCGAEEGAHNRCVYKNDLLTVTKEQAGVTHDLGTDPTLPHQEIICPSCNHNDSVFYQDQSKRTETRMILFYVCVKCGHSFLDPSLKRRGDIEGLGDDDAMAT
;
A
#
# COMPACT_ATOMS: atom_id res chain seq x y z
N MET A 1 -11.14 -1.91 1.59
CA MET A 1 -10.42 -3.02 0.93
C MET A 1 -11.18 -4.31 1.20
N ALA A 2 -11.13 -5.31 0.33
CA ALA A 2 -11.71 -6.62 0.64
C ALA A 2 -10.85 -7.28 1.74
N THR A 3 -11.48 -7.87 2.74
CA THR A 3 -10.83 -8.50 3.91
C THR A 3 -11.32 -9.92 4.05
N LEU A 4 -10.41 -10.88 4.24
CA LEU A 4 -10.76 -12.29 4.44
C LEU A 4 -11.10 -12.55 5.91
N SER A 5 -12.18 -13.30 6.16
CA SER A 5 -12.57 -13.75 7.50
C SER A 5 -12.40 -15.27 7.64
N PHE A 6 -12.13 -15.71 8.86
CA PHE A 6 -11.89 -17.11 9.20
C PHE A 6 -12.90 -17.60 10.23
N CYS A 7 -13.33 -18.85 10.09
CA CYS A 7 -14.25 -19.48 11.02
C CYS A 7 -13.59 -19.68 12.39
N GLN A 8 -14.27 -19.31 13.47
CA GLN A 8 -13.76 -19.47 14.86
C GLN A 8 -13.62 -20.93 15.29
N GLU A 9 -14.36 -21.86 14.68
CA GLU A 9 -14.37 -23.27 15.09
C GLU A 9 -13.29 -24.10 14.37
N CYS A 10 -13.15 -23.92 13.05
CA CYS A 10 -12.30 -24.76 12.21
C CYS A 10 -11.20 -23.99 11.47
N ASN A 11 -11.10 -22.67 11.67
CA ASN A 11 -10.11 -21.79 11.06
C ASN A 11 -10.06 -21.84 9.52
N ASN A 12 -11.14 -22.30 8.88
CA ASN A 12 -11.30 -22.28 7.43
C ASN A 12 -11.78 -20.92 6.94
N ILE A 13 -11.41 -20.56 5.70
CA ILE A 13 -11.84 -19.31 5.07
C ILE A 13 -13.35 -19.32 4.87
N LEU A 14 -14.01 -18.24 5.32
CA LEU A 14 -15.44 -18.08 5.15
C LEU A 14 -15.79 -17.59 3.73
N SER A 15 -16.84 -18.17 3.16
CA SER A 15 -17.36 -17.77 1.86
C SER A 15 -18.49 -16.74 2.02
N PRO A 16 -18.60 -15.73 1.14
CA PRO A 16 -19.75 -14.83 1.15
C PRO A 16 -21.03 -15.57 0.72
N LYS A 17 -22.14 -15.29 1.41
CA LYS A 17 -23.49 -15.80 1.14
C LYS A 17 -24.52 -14.71 1.40
N ALA A 18 -25.49 -14.57 0.50
CA ALA A 18 -26.59 -13.64 0.69
C ALA A 18 -27.67 -14.26 1.58
N ASP A 19 -28.26 -13.48 2.49
CA ASP A 19 -29.53 -13.78 3.14
C ASP A 19 -30.65 -12.96 2.47
N PRO A 20 -31.49 -13.58 1.62
CA PRO A 20 -32.55 -12.87 0.90
C PRO A 20 -33.65 -12.32 1.82
N ALA A 21 -33.92 -12.97 2.96
CA ALA A 21 -35.00 -12.60 3.86
C ALA A 21 -34.64 -11.33 4.64
N ARG A 22 -33.41 -11.28 5.16
CA ARG A 22 -32.90 -10.13 5.92
C ARG A 22 -32.22 -9.08 5.04
N ARG A 23 -31.97 -9.38 3.76
CA ARG A 23 -31.24 -8.54 2.80
C ARG A 23 -29.86 -8.11 3.30
N ILE A 24 -29.17 -9.02 3.97
CA ILE A 24 -27.80 -8.81 4.48
C ILE A 24 -26.83 -9.79 3.83
N MET A 25 -25.55 -9.39 3.81
CA MET A 25 -24.46 -10.29 3.44
C MET A 25 -24.00 -11.04 4.69
N MET A 26 -23.93 -12.35 4.58
CA MET A 26 -23.38 -13.25 5.58
C MET A 26 -22.12 -13.91 5.05
N LEU A 27 -21.32 -14.43 5.97
CA LEU A 27 -20.14 -15.23 5.71
C LEU A 27 -20.40 -16.62 6.30
N TRP A 28 -20.18 -17.67 5.52
CA TRP A 28 -20.48 -19.03 5.94
C TRP A 28 -19.29 -19.96 5.75
N CYS A 29 -19.15 -20.91 6.67
CA CYS A 29 -18.13 -21.94 6.61
C CYS A 29 -18.66 -23.16 5.86
N ARG A 30 -17.94 -23.62 4.83
CA ARG A 30 -18.32 -24.81 4.05
C ARG A 30 -18.14 -26.13 4.80
N SER A 31 -17.31 -26.15 5.84
CA SER A 31 -16.93 -27.37 6.56
C SER A 31 -17.81 -27.63 7.78
N CYS A 32 -18.02 -26.63 8.65
CA CYS A 32 -18.81 -26.80 9.88
C CYS A 32 -20.22 -26.17 9.80
N GLY A 33 -20.50 -25.36 8.77
CA GLY A 33 -21.81 -24.72 8.59
C GLY A 33 -22.04 -23.47 9.45
N ALA A 34 -21.06 -23.02 10.24
CA ALA A 34 -21.15 -21.77 10.99
C ALA A 34 -21.39 -20.56 10.05
N GLU A 35 -22.23 -19.64 10.49
CA GLU A 35 -22.59 -18.41 9.76
C GLU A 35 -22.36 -17.18 10.65
N GLU A 36 -21.80 -16.12 10.07
CA GLU A 36 -21.59 -14.84 10.73
C GLU A 36 -21.99 -13.67 9.81
N GLY A 37 -22.29 -12.51 10.39
CA GLY A 37 -22.62 -11.30 9.62
C GLY A 37 -21.38 -10.67 8.99
N ALA A 38 -21.45 -10.27 7.71
CA ALA A 38 -20.32 -9.60 7.08
C ALA A 38 -20.17 -8.15 7.58
N HIS A 39 -19.03 -7.83 8.18
CA HIS A 39 -18.69 -6.45 8.57
C HIS A 39 -18.37 -5.53 7.38
N ASN A 40 -17.86 -6.11 6.30
CA ASN A 40 -17.46 -5.42 5.09
C ASN A 40 -18.22 -5.98 3.88
N ARG A 41 -18.79 -5.09 3.07
CA ARG A 41 -19.61 -5.44 1.89
C ARG A 41 -18.78 -5.66 0.62
N CYS A 42 -17.50 -5.28 0.63
CA CYS A 42 -16.60 -5.47 -0.50
C CYS A 42 -16.08 -6.91 -0.52
N VAL A 43 -16.69 -7.76 -1.35
CA VAL A 43 -16.29 -9.18 -1.53
C VAL A 43 -14.99 -9.29 -2.32
N TYR A 44 -14.88 -8.51 -3.39
CA TYR A 44 -13.74 -8.55 -4.29
C TYR A 44 -13.45 -7.15 -4.78
N LYS A 45 -12.16 -6.83 -4.86
CA LYS A 45 -11.65 -5.62 -5.50
C LYS A 45 -10.50 -6.04 -6.40
N ASN A 46 -10.65 -5.82 -7.71
CA ASN A 46 -9.52 -5.85 -8.60
C ASN A 46 -8.86 -4.47 -8.60
N ASP A 47 -7.67 -4.35 -8.04
CA ASP A 47 -6.96 -3.08 -7.97
C ASP A 47 -5.74 -3.15 -8.90
N LEU A 48 -6.01 -2.74 -10.15
CA LEU A 48 -5.04 -2.70 -11.25
C LEU A 48 -3.94 -1.66 -11.03
N LEU A 49 -4.16 -0.70 -10.12
CA LEU A 49 -3.24 0.40 -9.83
C LEU A 49 -2.54 0.25 -8.47
N THR A 50 -2.92 -0.68 -7.58
CA THR A 50 -2.05 -1.07 -6.44
C THR A 50 -0.70 -1.57 -6.90
N VAL A 51 -0.67 -2.10 -8.14
CA VAL A 51 0.53 -2.37 -8.92
C VAL A 51 1.48 -1.16 -9.00
N THR A 52 0.98 0.07 -8.94
CA THR A 52 1.75 1.33 -8.98
C THR A 52 1.69 2.13 -7.68
N LYS A 53 1.22 1.55 -6.57
CA LYS A 53 1.39 2.19 -5.27
C LYS A 53 2.82 1.94 -4.82
N GLU A 54 3.66 2.94 -5.05
CA GLU A 54 5.03 2.94 -4.60
C GLU A 54 5.00 2.80 -3.07
N GLN A 55 5.41 1.64 -2.56
CA GLN A 55 5.41 1.35 -1.13
C GLN A 55 6.86 1.29 -0.66
N ALA A 56 7.16 1.95 0.45
CA ALA A 56 8.45 1.79 1.08
C ALA A 56 8.67 0.29 1.37
N GLY A 57 9.76 -0.26 0.86
CA GLY A 57 10.18 -1.64 1.12
C GLY A 57 10.57 -1.88 2.58
N VAL A 58 11.35 -2.91 2.83
CA VAL A 58 11.90 -3.18 4.16
C VAL A 58 12.96 -2.14 4.47
N THR A 59 12.74 -1.29 5.48
CA THR A 59 13.62 -0.16 5.83
C THR A 59 14.53 -0.43 7.01
N HIS A 60 14.61 -1.68 7.48
CA HIS A 60 15.43 -2.04 8.62
C HIS A 60 16.92 -2.06 8.25
N ASP A 61 17.75 -1.43 9.09
CA ASP A 61 19.21 -1.41 9.01
C ASP A 61 19.84 -0.95 7.68
N LEU A 62 19.08 -0.26 6.83
CA LEU A 62 19.57 0.21 5.53
C LEU A 62 20.77 1.17 5.64
N GLY A 63 20.91 1.90 6.74
CA GLY A 63 22.07 2.76 6.98
C GLY A 63 23.40 2.01 7.18
N THR A 64 23.36 0.69 7.38
CA THR A 64 24.56 -0.15 7.48
C THR A 64 24.95 -0.80 6.16
N ASP A 65 24.08 -0.72 5.14
CA ASP A 65 24.31 -1.31 3.83
C ASP A 65 25.28 -0.42 3.01
N PRO A 66 26.53 -0.84 2.80
CA PRO A 66 27.52 -0.02 2.08
C PRO A 66 27.20 0.11 0.58
N THR A 67 26.23 -0.65 0.06
CA THR A 67 25.83 -0.60 -1.34
C THR A 67 24.80 0.50 -1.62
N LEU A 68 24.15 1.02 -0.58
CA LEU A 68 23.17 2.09 -0.72
C LEU A 68 23.84 3.46 -0.73
N PRO A 69 23.44 4.35 -1.65
CA PRO A 69 23.96 5.70 -1.70
C PRO A 69 23.38 6.55 -0.56
N HIS A 70 24.22 7.41 0.01
CA HIS A 70 23.85 8.40 1.01
C HIS A 70 23.58 9.75 0.37
N GLN A 71 22.66 10.51 0.95
CA GLN A 71 22.36 11.89 0.58
C GLN A 71 22.20 12.75 1.83
N GLU A 72 22.76 13.96 1.78
CA GLU A 72 22.59 15.01 2.78
C GLU A 72 21.20 15.64 2.64
N ILE A 73 20.20 15.02 3.25
CA ILE A 73 18.82 15.51 3.32
C ILE A 73 18.32 15.53 4.75
N ILE A 74 17.64 16.60 5.12
CA ILE A 74 17.13 16.80 6.49
C ILE A 74 15.92 15.91 6.71
N CYS A 75 16.03 14.99 7.67
CA CYS A 75 14.93 14.13 8.10
C CYS A 75 13.79 14.97 8.71
N PRO A 76 12.53 14.82 8.25
CA PRO A 76 11.39 15.58 8.77
C PRO A 76 10.98 15.18 10.21
N SER A 77 11.50 14.06 10.73
CA SER A 77 11.18 13.55 12.06
C SER A 77 12.21 13.94 13.13
N CYS A 78 13.52 13.84 12.83
CA CYS A 78 14.59 14.06 13.80
C CYS A 78 15.61 15.13 13.41
N ASN A 79 15.43 15.79 12.26
CA ASN A 79 16.30 16.83 11.71
C ASN A 79 17.77 16.43 11.48
N HIS A 80 18.05 15.12 11.43
CA HIS A 80 19.38 14.63 11.03
C HIS A 80 19.59 14.80 9.52
N ASN A 81 20.80 15.13 9.10
CA ASN A 81 21.15 15.48 7.72
C ASN A 81 21.92 14.35 7.00
N ASP A 82 21.50 13.11 7.22
CA ASP A 82 22.04 11.94 6.51
C ASP A 82 20.94 10.89 6.37
N SER A 83 20.72 10.46 5.13
CA SER A 83 19.74 9.44 4.78
C SER A 83 20.26 8.62 3.60
N VAL A 84 20.03 7.31 3.68
CA VAL A 84 20.20 6.43 2.51
C VAL A 84 18.97 6.54 1.62
N PHE A 85 19.14 6.33 0.32
CA PHE A 85 18.02 6.32 -0.62
C PHE A 85 18.01 5.14 -1.57
N TYR A 86 16.81 4.79 -2.04
CA TYR A 86 16.59 3.72 -3.01
C TYR A 86 15.35 4.02 -3.87
N GLN A 87 15.27 3.40 -5.04
CA GLN A 87 14.08 3.42 -5.89
C GLN A 87 13.13 2.28 -5.54
N ASP A 88 11.88 2.35 -6.00
CA ASP A 88 10.92 1.24 -5.85
C ASP A 88 11.56 -0.10 -6.27
N GLN A 89 11.48 -1.09 -5.39
CA GLN A 89 12.03 -2.44 -5.62
C GLN A 89 11.13 -3.27 -6.56
N SER A 90 10.01 -2.71 -7.01
CA SER A 90 9.12 -3.33 -7.98
C SER A 90 9.81 -3.53 -9.34
N LYS A 91 9.85 -4.78 -9.81
CA LYS A 91 10.43 -5.14 -11.13
C LYS A 91 9.46 -4.92 -12.31
N ARG A 92 8.64 -3.87 -12.25
CA ARG A 92 7.62 -3.60 -13.27
C ARG A 92 8.19 -2.72 -14.37
N THR A 93 7.66 -2.87 -15.59
CA THR A 93 8.10 -2.08 -16.76
C THR A 93 7.77 -0.60 -16.62
N GLU A 94 6.62 -0.27 -16.01
CA GLU A 94 6.15 1.10 -15.80
C GLU A 94 6.20 1.43 -14.29
N THR A 95 7.38 1.80 -13.81
CA THR A 95 7.57 2.38 -12.47
C THR A 95 7.98 3.84 -12.59
N ARG A 96 7.49 4.67 -11.67
CA ARG A 96 7.98 6.05 -11.55
C ARG A 96 9.36 6.00 -10.89
N MET A 97 10.30 6.80 -11.37
CA MET A 97 11.65 6.90 -10.81
C MET A 97 11.68 7.76 -9.55
N ILE A 98 10.77 7.50 -8.60
CA ILE A 98 10.75 8.20 -7.32
C ILE A 98 11.81 7.62 -6.37
N LEU A 99 12.36 8.48 -5.51
CA LEU A 99 13.30 8.08 -4.48
C LEU A 99 12.61 8.00 -3.11
N PHE A 100 12.89 6.90 -2.42
CA PHE A 100 12.59 6.71 -1.00
C PHE A 100 13.84 7.02 -0.19
N TYR A 101 13.69 7.85 0.82
CA TYR A 101 14.74 8.19 1.78
C TYR A 101 14.49 7.50 3.11
N VAL A 102 15.55 7.02 3.76
CA VAL A 102 15.51 6.47 5.11
C VAL A 102 16.62 7.10 5.93
N CYS A 103 16.24 7.79 7.00
CA CYS A 103 17.20 8.44 7.89
C CYS A 103 18.06 7.41 8.63
N VAL A 104 19.39 7.56 8.58
CA VAL A 104 20.33 6.62 9.22
C VAL A 104 20.27 6.65 10.75
N LYS A 105 19.77 7.74 11.34
CA LYS A 105 19.70 7.92 12.79
C LYS A 105 18.42 7.35 13.43
N CYS A 106 17.26 7.63 12.83
CA CYS A 106 15.96 7.25 13.41
C CYS A 106 15.17 6.23 12.60
N GLY A 107 15.64 5.85 11.40
CA GLY A 107 14.96 4.90 10.52
C GLY A 107 13.66 5.45 9.90
N HIS A 108 13.36 6.74 10.04
CA HIS A 108 12.17 7.33 9.45
C HIS A 108 12.27 7.35 7.93
N SER A 109 11.27 6.75 7.28
CA SER A 109 11.15 6.73 5.81
C SER A 109 10.28 7.88 5.31
N PHE A 110 10.74 8.55 4.26
CA PHE A 110 10.04 9.66 3.62
C PHE A 110 10.34 9.71 2.12
N LEU A 111 9.49 10.40 1.37
CA LEU A 111 9.66 10.58 -0.09
C LEU A 111 10.45 11.86 -0.37
N ASP A 112 10.98 11.97 -1.59
CA ASP A 112 11.54 13.20 -2.11
C ASP A 112 10.57 14.39 -1.87
N PRO A 113 10.98 15.44 -1.13
CA PRO A 113 10.15 16.60 -0.84
C PRO A 113 9.66 17.37 -2.07
N SER A 114 10.33 17.22 -3.23
CA SER A 114 9.94 17.85 -4.48
C SER A 114 8.74 17.17 -5.17
N LEU A 115 8.40 15.95 -4.78
CA LEU A 115 7.27 15.22 -5.35
C LEU A 115 5.94 15.73 -4.80
N LYS A 116 5.08 16.23 -5.69
CA LYS A 116 3.67 16.50 -5.37
C LYS A 116 2.97 15.18 -5.04
N ARG A 117 2.32 15.07 -3.89
CA ARG A 117 1.56 13.85 -3.55
C ARG A 117 0.32 13.80 -4.43
N ARG A 118 -0.17 12.61 -4.77
CA ARG A 118 -1.36 12.45 -5.62
C ARG A 118 -2.61 13.17 -5.07
N GLY A 119 -2.69 13.38 -3.75
CA GLY A 119 -3.77 14.17 -3.13
C GLY A 119 -3.64 15.70 -3.29
N ASP A 120 -2.49 16.19 -3.76
CA ASP A 120 -2.21 17.61 -4.01
C ASP A 120 -2.40 17.97 -5.51
N ILE A 121 -2.83 17.01 -6.35
CA ILE A 121 -2.97 17.12 -7.83
C ILE A 121 -4.44 17.16 -8.27
N GLU A 122 -5.41 17.39 -7.37
CA GLU A 122 -6.83 17.63 -7.74
C GLU A 122 -7.04 19.05 -8.35
N GLY A 123 -6.15 19.49 -9.23
CA GLY A 123 -6.19 20.84 -9.81
C GLY A 123 -5.38 21.07 -11.11
N LEU A 124 -4.82 20.03 -11.75
CA LEU A 124 -4.32 20.16 -13.12
C LEU A 124 -5.16 19.29 -14.04
N GLY A 125 -6.01 19.97 -14.82
CA GLY A 125 -6.96 19.38 -15.73
C GLY A 125 -6.33 18.56 -16.85
N ASP A 126 -7.16 17.67 -17.37
CA ASP A 126 -6.96 16.83 -18.54
C ASP A 126 -6.88 17.67 -19.84
N ASP A 127 -5.78 18.41 -20.07
CA ASP A 127 -5.62 19.25 -21.28
C ASP A 127 -4.48 18.81 -22.24
N ASP A 128 -3.94 17.59 -22.13
CA ASP A 128 -2.91 17.09 -23.06
C ASP A 128 -3.24 15.72 -23.67
N ALA A 129 -4.50 15.53 -24.07
CA ALA A 129 -4.93 14.46 -24.96
C ALA A 129 -5.48 15.01 -26.28
N MET A 130 -4.73 15.90 -26.94
CA MET A 130 -4.90 16.17 -28.37
C MET A 130 -3.67 16.90 -28.94
N ALA A 131 -2.65 16.15 -29.31
CA ALA A 131 -1.68 16.59 -30.31
C ALA A 131 -1.15 15.39 -31.10
N THR A 132 -1.51 15.39 -32.38
CA THR A 132 -1.12 14.55 -33.54
C THR A 132 -1.59 13.10 -33.58
#